data_AF-A0A5K1AHL8-F1
#
_entry.id   AF-A0A5K1AHL8-F1
#
_cell.length_a   1.000
_cell.length_b   1.000
_cell.length_c   1.000
_cell.angle_alpha   90.00
_cell.angle_beta   90.00
_cell.angle_gamma   90.00
#
_symmetry.space_group_name_H-M   'P 1'
#
loop_
_entity.id
_entity.type
_entity.pdbx_description
1 polymer ?
#
loop_
_entity_poly.entity_id
_entity_poly.type
_entity_poly.pdbx_seq_one_letter_code
_entity_poly.pdbx_strand_id
1 'polypeptide(L)' 'PPAIERLSGGLFQEVVITNTIPVMEKNYFPQLTVLSVANLLGETIWRVHDDCS' A
#
# COMPACT_ATOMS: atom_id res chain seq x y z
N PRO A 1 14.14 14.34 2.54
CA PRO A 1 13.49 13.09 2.97
C PRO A 1 13.86 11.98 1.99
N PRO A 2 14.65 10.99 2.40
CA PRO A 2 15.43 10.22 1.44
C PRO A 2 14.59 9.27 0.56
N ALA A 3 13.43 8.81 1.02
CA ALA A 3 12.65 7.81 0.28
C ALA A 3 11.98 8.40 -0.97
N ILE A 4 11.24 9.51 -0.83
CA ILE A 4 10.52 10.13 -1.95
C ILE A 4 11.51 10.55 -3.04
N GLU A 5 12.60 11.23 -2.67
CA GLU A 5 13.64 11.69 -3.61
C GLU A 5 14.30 10.55 -4.39
N ARG A 6 14.56 9.40 -3.74
CA ARG A 6 15.16 8.23 -4.40
C ARG A 6 14.17 7.50 -5.31
N LEU A 7 12.91 7.42 -4.90
CA LEU A 7 11.87 6.68 -5.61
C LEU A 7 11.30 7.48 -6.79
N SER A 8 11.25 8.81 -6.70
CA SER A 8 10.77 9.69 -7.78
C SER A 8 11.85 10.09 -8.79
N GLY A 9 13.10 9.67 -8.58
CA GLY A 9 14.26 10.06 -9.38
C GLY A 9 14.34 9.51 -10.82
N GLY A 10 13.24 8.96 -11.37
CA GLY A 10 13.16 8.48 -12.75
C GLY A 10 13.79 7.11 -13.02
N LEU A 11 14.34 6.45 -11.99
CA LEU A 11 14.85 5.07 -12.09
C LEU A 11 13.74 4.03 -12.21
N PHE A 12 12.57 4.32 -11.64
CA PHE A 12 11.42 3.41 -11.64
C PHE A 12 10.35 3.93 -12.59
N GLN A 13 9.71 3.03 -13.32
CA GLN A 13 8.51 3.35 -14.09
C GLN A 13 7.32 3.58 -13.16
N GLU A 14 7.21 2.75 -12.12
CA GLU A 14 6.12 2.77 -11.15
C GLU A 14 6.61 2.20 -9.82
N VAL A 15 6.05 2.70 -8.72
CA VAL A 15 6.25 2.23 -7.36
C VAL A 15 4.89 1.84 -6.80
N VAL A 16 4.65 0.54 -6.63
CA VAL A 16 3.37 0.01 -6.15
C VAL A 16 3.47 -0.37 -4.67
N ILE A 17 2.57 0.18 -3.86
CA ILE A 17 2.49 -0.11 -2.41
C ILE A 17 1.07 -0.51 -2.00
N THR A 18 0.93 -1.04 -0.80
CA THR A 18 -0.37 -1.32 -0.19
C THR A 18 -0.79 -0.22 0.79
N ASN A 19 -2.09 -0.02 0.99
CA ASN A 19 -2.65 0.90 1.99
C ASN A 19 -2.63 0.36 3.44
N THR A 20 -1.63 -0.46 3.80
CA THR A 20 -1.45 -0.98 5.18
C THR A 20 -1.11 0.13 6.18
N ILE A 21 -0.49 1.22 5.71
CA ILE A 21 -0.25 2.45 6.46
C ILE A 21 -0.79 3.61 5.61
N PRO A 22 -1.54 4.57 6.20
CA PRO A 22 -1.99 5.75 5.46
C PRO A 22 -0.82 6.59 4.92
N VAL A 23 -0.89 6.93 3.64
CA VAL A 23 0.09 7.80 2.99
C VAL A 23 -0.35 9.26 3.15
N MET A 24 0.51 10.11 3.72
CA MET A 24 0.27 11.55 3.80
C MET A 24 0.32 12.19 2.41
N GLU A 25 -0.51 13.21 2.14
CA GLU A 25 -0.58 13.90 0.85
C GLU A 25 0.79 14.37 0.32
N LYS A 26 1.64 14.91 1.21
CA LYS A 26 3.00 15.36 0.87
C LYS A 26 3.95 14.25 0.39
N ASN A 27 3.57 12.98 0.57
CA ASN A 27 4.37 11.82 0.19
C ASN A 27 3.95 11.22 -1.16
N TYR A 28 2.93 11.76 -1.82
CA TYR A 28 2.55 11.31 -3.16
C TYR A 28 3.49 11.87 -4.22
N PHE A 29 3.79 11.04 -5.21
CA PHE A 29 4.58 11.41 -6.38
C PHE A 29 4.02 10.69 -7.62
N PRO A 30 4.26 11.18 -8.85
CA PRO A 30 3.54 10.73 -10.05
C PRO A 30 3.62 9.22 -10.37
N GLN A 31 4.68 8.56 -9.90
CA GLN A 31 4.94 7.14 -10.15
C GLN A 31 4.37 6.23 -9.04
N LEU A 32 3.79 6.80 -7.98
CA LEU A 32 3.28 6.03 -6.83
C LEU A 32 1.85 5.55 -7.08
N THR A 33 1.65 4.24 -7.00
CA THR A 33 0.33 3.60 -7.03
C THR A 33 0.07 2.90 -5.70
N VAL A 34 -1.12 3.14 -5.13
CA VAL A 34 -1.54 2.53 -3.86
C VAL A 34 -2.64 1.52 -4.13
N LEU A 35 -2.41 0.26 -3.75
CA LEU A 35 -3.38 -0.83 -3.83
C LEU A 35 -4.02 -1.09 -2.47
N SER A 36 -5.31 -1.43 -2.48
CA SER A 36 -6.03 -1.77 -1.26
C SER A 36 -5.79 -3.23 -0.87
N VAL A 37 -5.46 -3.47 0.41
CA VAL A 37 -5.44 -4.83 1.01
C VAL A 37 -6.74 -5.17 1.74
N ALA A 38 -7.76 -4.32 1.68
CA ALA A 38 -9.00 -4.48 2.46
C ALA A 38 -9.68 -5.84 2.24
N ASN A 39 -9.77 -6.30 0.98
CA ASN A 39 -10.38 -7.61 0.68
C ASN A 39 -9.58 -8.76 1.30
N LEU A 40 -8.25 -8.73 1.20
CA LEU A 40 -7.39 -9.78 1.78
C LEU A 40 -7.56 -9.86 3.30
N LEU A 41 -7.60 -8.71 3.97
CA LEU A 41 -7.80 -8.65 5.41
C LEU A 41 -9.22 -9.08 5.80
N GLY A 42 -10.25 -8.66 5.05
CA GLY A 42 -11.63 -9.06 5.27
C GLY A 42 -11.84 -10.57 5.16
N GLU A 43 -11.30 -11.19 4.11
CA GLU A 43 -11.31 -12.65 3.94
C GLU A 43 -10.60 -13.38 5.07
N THR A 44 -9.45 -12.85 5.52
CA THR A 44 -8.69 -13.46 6.62
C THR A 44 -9.46 -13.42 7.93
N ILE A 45 -10.08 -12.28 8.25
CA ILE A 45 -10.92 -12.12 9.44
C ILE A 45 -12.11 -13.10 9.37
N TRP A 46 -12.77 -13.19 8.23
CA TRP A 46 -13.91 -14.08 8.03
C TRP A 46 -13.53 -15.54 8.29
N ARG A 47 -12.42 -16.03 7.70
CA ARG A 47 -11.95 -17.41 7.91
C ARG A 47 -11.62 -17.72 9.36
N VAL A 48 -10.86 -16.84 10.03
CA VAL A 48 -10.48 -17.05 11.43
C VAL A 48 -11.71 -17.07 12.35
N HIS A 49 -12.72 -16.27 12.04
CA HIS A 49 -13.97 -16.26 12.79
C HIS A 49 -14.84 -17.50 12.53
N ASP A 50 -14.97 -17.93 11.27
CA ASP A 50 -15.73 -19.12 10.86
C ASP A 50 -15.10 -20.41 11.43
N ASP A 51 -13.77 -20.54 11.36
CA ASP A 51 -13.01 -21.68 11.90
C ASP A 51 -13.08 -21.80 13.45
N CYS A 52 -13.46 -20.74 14.16
CA CYS A 52 -13.61 -20.72 15.62
C CYS A 52 -15.05 -20.98 16.10
N SER A 53 -16.01 -21.14 15.18
CA SER A 53 -17.45 -21.24 15.48
C SER A 53 -17.98 -22.66 15.45
#